data_AF-A0A1D6F9C0-F1
#
_entry.id   AF-A0A1D6F9C0-F1
#
_cell.length_a   1.000
_cell.length_b   1.000
_cell.length_c   1.000
_cell.angle_alpha   90.00
_cell.angle_beta   90.00
_cell.angle_gamma   90.00
#
_symmetry.space_group_name_H-M   'P 1'
#
loop_
_entity.id
_entity.type
_entity.pdbx_description
1 polymer ?
#
loop_
_entity_poly.entity_id
_entity_poly.type
_entity_poly.pdbx_seq_one_letter_code
_entity_poly.pdbx_strand_id
1 'polypeptide(L)'
;MPLAQFVVAFNGASWVDPDSVALMVMQSMLGSWNKSAGGGKHMGSELVQKAAINDIAASVMSFNMNYKDTGLFGVYAVAKANCLDDLAFAIMHEMSKLSYRVTEEDVIRARNQLLTYGRRIPTPELFARIDVVDASTVKRVANRFIFDQDVAIVAMGPIQGLPDYNWFRRRTYMLRY
;
A
#
# COMPACT_ATOMS: atom_id res chain seq x y z
N MET A 1 -9.83 20.61 -13.39
CA MET A 1 -9.79 19.99 -12.04
C MET A 1 -8.54 20.47 -11.31
N PRO A 2 -8.62 20.95 -10.06
CA PRO A 2 -7.47 21.50 -9.33
C PRO A 2 -6.53 20.44 -8.73
N LEU A 3 -6.99 19.19 -8.59
CA LEU A 3 -6.22 18.07 -8.06
C LEU A 3 -6.16 16.95 -9.09
N ALA A 4 -5.02 16.27 -9.13
CA ALA A 4 -4.82 15.05 -9.88
C ALA A 4 -5.08 13.84 -8.98
N GLN A 5 -5.62 12.78 -9.57
CA GLN A 5 -5.92 11.53 -8.89
C GLN A 5 -5.25 10.43 -9.68
N PHE A 6 -4.57 9.52 -9.01
CA PHE A 6 -4.01 8.35 -9.65
C PHE A 6 -4.08 7.11 -8.76
N VAL A 7 -4.11 5.96 -9.40
CA VAL A 7 -4.04 4.63 -8.82
C VAL A 7 -2.83 3.94 -9.41
N VAL A 8 -2.06 3.25 -8.58
CA VAL A 8 -1.14 2.20 -9.00
C VAL A 8 -1.57 0.90 -8.33
N ALA A 9 -1.69 -0.17 -9.11
CA ALA A 9 -2.15 -1.47 -8.64
C ALA A 9 -1.31 -2.61 -9.23
N PHE A 10 -1.12 -3.64 -8.41
CA PHE A 10 -0.62 -4.95 -8.80
C PHE A 10 -1.77 -5.94 -8.85
N ASN A 11 -1.51 -7.11 -9.45
CA ASN A 11 -2.41 -8.25 -9.29
C ASN A 11 -2.45 -8.64 -7.80
N GLY A 12 -3.66 -8.70 -7.24
CA GLY A 12 -3.91 -9.13 -5.88
C GLY A 12 -4.18 -10.62 -5.81
N ALA A 13 -4.82 -11.06 -4.73
CA ALA A 13 -5.16 -12.46 -4.53
C ALA A 13 -6.67 -12.71 -4.59
N SER A 14 -7.04 -13.95 -4.91
CA SER A 14 -8.41 -14.43 -4.72
C SER A 14 -8.75 -14.56 -3.23
N TRP A 15 -10.05 -14.55 -2.90
CA TRP A 15 -10.54 -14.84 -1.53
C TRP A 15 -10.04 -16.16 -0.95
N VAL A 16 -9.81 -17.18 -1.79
CA VAL A 16 -9.37 -18.51 -1.34
C VAL A 16 -7.86 -18.68 -1.36
N ASP A 17 -7.10 -17.69 -1.84
CA ASP A 17 -5.64 -17.75 -1.83
C ASP A 17 -5.14 -17.74 -0.38
N PRO A 18 -4.22 -18.65 0.02
CA PRO A 18 -3.66 -18.66 1.37
C PRO A 18 -2.99 -17.33 1.74
N ASP A 19 -2.46 -16.58 0.77
CA ASP A 19 -1.76 -15.32 0.96
C ASP A 19 -2.70 -14.10 1.04
N SER A 20 -4.02 -14.29 0.89
CA SER A 20 -5.02 -13.21 0.97
C SER A 20 -4.99 -12.46 2.31
N VAL A 21 -4.77 -13.16 3.42
CA VAL A 21 -4.66 -12.56 4.76
C VAL A 21 -3.37 -11.77 4.90
N ALA A 22 -2.26 -12.26 4.32
CA ALA A 22 -1.01 -11.52 4.33
C ALA A 22 -1.13 -10.21 3.53
N LEU A 23 -1.85 -10.21 2.40
CA LEU A 23 -2.18 -8.97 1.67
C LEU A 23 -3.06 -8.00 2.47
N MET A 24 -3.96 -8.51 3.32
CA MET A 24 -4.72 -7.66 4.24
C MET A 24 -3.80 -7.00 5.29
N VAL A 25 -2.84 -7.74 5.84
CA VAL A 25 -1.84 -7.19 6.76
C VAL A 25 -0.96 -6.17 6.03
N MET A 26 -0.50 -6.45 4.81
CA MET A 26 0.27 -5.52 3.97
C MET A 26 -0.51 -4.23 3.66
N GLN A 27 -1.82 -4.33 3.39
CA GLN A 27 -2.68 -3.15 3.23
C GLN A 27 -2.67 -2.31 4.51
N SER A 28 -2.85 -2.94 5.68
CA SER A 28 -2.80 -2.25 6.97
C SER A 28 -1.42 -1.63 7.24
N MET A 29 -0.33 -2.28 6.80
CA MET A 29 1.03 -1.74 6.88
C MET A 29 1.21 -0.47 6.05
N LEU A 30 0.62 -0.39 4.85
CA LEU A 30 0.64 0.79 3.98
C LEU A 30 -0.32 1.88 4.46
N GLY A 31 -1.47 1.51 5.03
CA GLY A 31 -2.42 2.40 5.68
C GLY A 31 -3.16 3.35 4.73
N SER A 32 -3.93 4.25 5.33
CA SER A 32 -4.70 5.28 4.63
C SER A 32 -4.66 6.58 5.42
N TRP A 33 -4.64 7.71 4.73
CA TRP A 33 -4.60 9.04 5.33
C TRP A 33 -5.28 10.07 4.43
N ASN A 34 -5.84 11.09 5.06
CA ASN A 34 -6.32 12.28 4.38
C ASN A 34 -5.91 13.52 5.19
N LYS A 35 -5.87 14.67 4.54
CA LYS A 35 -5.44 15.93 5.15
C LYS A 35 -6.35 16.40 6.30
N SER A 36 -7.57 15.86 6.39
CA SER A 36 -8.53 16.13 7.47
C SER A 36 -8.38 15.18 8.67
N ALA A 37 -7.49 14.19 8.59
CA ALA A 37 -7.31 13.21 9.67
C ALA A 37 -6.68 13.90 10.89
N GLY A 38 -7.33 13.79 12.04
CA GLY A 38 -6.89 14.41 13.30
C GLY A 38 -5.55 13.89 13.84
N GLY A 39 -4.97 12.86 13.20
CA GLY A 39 -3.70 12.27 13.59
C GLY A 39 -2.43 13.02 13.20
N GLY A 40 -2.55 14.04 12.34
CA GLY A 40 -1.41 14.85 11.93
C GLY A 40 -0.29 14.06 11.22
N LYS A 41 0.96 14.47 11.46
CA LYS A 41 2.16 14.08 10.70
C LYS A 41 2.88 12.82 11.22
N HIS A 42 2.52 12.33 12.41
CA HIS A 42 3.20 11.22 13.09
C HIS A 42 2.31 9.99 13.25
N MET A 43 1.20 9.94 12.53
CA MET A 43 0.23 8.85 12.63
C MET A 43 0.41 7.86 11.49
N GLY A 44 0.35 6.57 11.81
CA GLY A 44 0.20 5.50 10.84
C GLY A 44 1.52 5.02 10.24
N SER A 45 1.42 4.52 9.01
CA SER A 45 2.52 3.91 8.26
C SER A 45 3.59 4.91 7.83
N GLU A 46 4.77 4.42 7.46
CA GLU A 46 5.82 5.27 6.89
C GLU A 46 5.36 6.01 5.61
N LEU A 47 4.54 5.36 4.78
CA LEU A 47 3.95 6.01 3.60
C LEU A 47 3.10 7.23 4.00
N VAL A 48 2.23 7.05 4.99
CA VAL A 48 1.38 8.13 5.50
C VAL A 48 2.22 9.25 6.10
N GLN A 49 3.23 8.90 6.89
CA GLN A 49 4.13 9.89 7.49
C GLN A 49 4.87 10.69 6.41
N LYS A 50 5.41 10.04 5.36
CA LYS A 50 6.06 10.72 4.22
C LYS A 50 5.09 11.66 3.51
N ALA A 51 3.86 11.21 3.27
CA ALA A 51 2.83 12.03 2.62
C ALA A 51 2.45 13.26 3.47
N ALA A 52 2.27 13.09 4.78
CA ALA A 52 1.82 14.14 5.69
C ALA A 52 2.93 15.13 6.10
N ILE A 53 4.16 14.64 6.34
CA ILE A 53 5.29 15.48 6.74
C ILE A 53 5.68 16.44 5.62
N ASN A 54 5.78 15.91 4.39
CA ASN A 54 6.22 16.66 3.22
C ASN A 54 5.09 17.44 2.52
N ASP A 55 3.84 17.29 2.96
CA ASP A 55 2.64 17.88 2.36
C ASP A 55 2.48 17.60 0.86
N ILE A 56 2.83 16.38 0.43
CA ILE A 56 2.84 15.95 -0.99
C ILE A 56 1.54 15.29 -1.46
N ALA A 57 0.58 15.05 -0.57
CA ALA A 57 -0.71 14.47 -0.91
C ALA A 57 -1.88 15.18 -0.18
N ALA A 58 -3.04 15.20 -0.81
CA ALA A 58 -4.31 15.52 -0.15
C ALA A 58 -4.89 14.28 0.55
N SER A 59 -4.76 13.11 -0.08
CA SER A 59 -5.10 11.82 0.51
C SER A 59 -4.33 10.67 -0.15
N VAL A 60 -4.13 9.60 0.62
CA VAL A 60 -3.54 8.33 0.19
C VAL A 60 -4.36 7.21 0.81
N MET A 61 -4.71 6.19 0.04
CA MET A 61 -5.49 5.06 0.51
C MET A 61 -4.96 3.78 -0.12
N SER A 62 -4.40 2.90 0.70
CA SER A 62 -4.13 1.53 0.25
C SER A 62 -5.42 0.73 0.17
N PHE A 63 -5.52 -0.13 -0.85
CA PHE A 63 -6.66 -1.00 -1.04
C PHE A 63 -6.21 -2.41 -1.37
N ASN A 64 -7.03 -3.36 -0.93
CA ASN A 64 -6.94 -4.77 -1.28
C ASN A 64 -8.35 -5.23 -1.67
N MET A 65 -8.55 -5.52 -2.95
CA MET A 65 -9.82 -6.00 -3.50
C MET A 65 -9.64 -7.44 -3.96
N ASN A 66 -10.31 -8.38 -3.30
CA ASN A 66 -10.27 -9.78 -3.68
C ASN A 66 -11.51 -10.15 -4.50
N TYR A 67 -11.32 -10.89 -5.58
CA TYR A 67 -12.38 -11.50 -6.39
C TYR A 67 -12.27 -13.03 -6.31
N LYS A 68 -13.09 -13.75 -7.07
CA LYS A 68 -13.14 -15.22 -7.03
C LYS A 68 -11.84 -15.86 -7.56
N ASP A 69 -11.25 -15.27 -8.58
CA ASP A 69 -10.13 -15.81 -9.37
C ASP A 69 -8.92 -14.86 -9.47
N THR A 70 -9.09 -13.60 -9.07
CA THR A 70 -8.04 -12.57 -9.10
C THR A 70 -8.26 -11.56 -7.96
N GLY A 71 -7.40 -10.56 -7.86
CA GLY A 71 -7.58 -9.42 -6.98
C GLY A 71 -6.83 -8.19 -7.49
N LEU A 72 -6.96 -7.09 -6.76
CA LEU A 72 -6.16 -5.88 -6.97
C LEU A 72 -5.58 -5.44 -5.64
N PHE A 73 -4.27 -5.18 -5.63
CA PHE A 73 -3.57 -4.64 -4.47
C PHE A 73 -2.85 -3.37 -4.88
N GLY A 74 -3.12 -2.25 -4.22
CA GLY A 74 -2.58 -0.98 -4.69
C GLY A 74 -2.79 0.19 -3.77
N VAL A 75 -2.42 1.36 -4.28
CA VAL A 75 -2.56 2.64 -3.61
C VAL A 75 -3.28 3.62 -4.53
N TYR A 76 -4.36 4.19 -4.00
CA TYR A 76 -5.05 5.34 -4.57
C TYR A 76 -4.55 6.62 -3.91
N ALA A 77 -4.22 7.64 -4.69
CA ALA A 77 -3.73 8.88 -4.15
C ALA A 77 -4.30 10.10 -4.89
N VAL A 78 -4.44 11.19 -4.14
CA VAL A 78 -4.92 12.49 -4.64
C VAL A 78 -3.93 13.55 -4.22
N ALA A 79 -3.47 14.36 -5.18
CA ALA A 79 -2.46 15.39 -4.92
C ALA A 79 -2.57 16.58 -5.88
N LYS A 80 -1.80 17.63 -5.59
CA LYS A 80 -1.56 18.73 -6.51
C LYS A 80 -0.59 18.27 -7.61
N ALA A 81 -0.72 18.86 -8.79
CA ALA A 81 0.06 18.47 -9.98
C ALA A 81 1.58 18.55 -9.77
N ASN A 82 2.04 19.48 -8.94
CA ASN A 82 3.45 19.73 -8.66
C ASN A 82 4.08 18.78 -7.62
N CYS A 83 3.32 17.83 -7.08
CA CYS A 83 3.80 16.87 -6.08
C CYS A 83 3.67 15.41 -6.56
N LEU A 84 3.27 15.19 -7.82
CA LEU A 84 2.92 13.86 -8.32
C LEU A 84 4.13 12.93 -8.45
N ASP A 85 5.28 13.45 -8.82
CA ASP A 85 6.55 12.74 -8.92
C ASP A 85 7.06 12.30 -7.53
N ASP A 86 7.08 13.22 -6.56
CA ASP A 86 7.47 12.94 -5.17
C ASP A 86 6.51 11.95 -4.50
N LEU A 87 5.20 12.11 -4.73
CA LEU A 87 4.19 11.21 -4.21
C LEU A 87 4.29 9.81 -4.84
N ALA A 88 4.44 9.73 -6.17
CA ALA A 88 4.67 8.46 -6.85
C ALA A 88 5.93 7.77 -6.32
N PHE A 89 6.98 8.55 -6.00
CA PHE A 89 8.21 8.02 -5.43
C PHE A 89 7.99 7.45 -4.03
N ALA A 90 7.31 8.20 -3.16
CA ALA A 90 6.98 7.72 -1.82
C ALA A 90 6.16 6.43 -1.85
N ILE A 91 5.13 6.36 -2.72
CA ILE A 91 4.28 5.18 -2.88
C ILE A 91 5.11 3.97 -3.34
N MET A 92 5.84 4.09 -4.45
CA MET A 92 6.58 2.96 -5.00
C MET A 92 7.74 2.53 -4.09
N HIS A 93 8.38 3.47 -3.40
CA HIS A 93 9.43 3.15 -2.44
C HIS A 93 8.88 2.30 -1.28
N GLU A 94 7.76 2.70 -0.68
CA GLU A 94 7.16 1.95 0.43
C GLU A 94 6.57 0.61 0.01
N MET A 95 5.95 0.53 -1.18
CA MET A 95 5.45 -0.74 -1.71
C MET A 95 6.59 -1.73 -1.95
N SER A 96 7.66 -1.30 -2.63
CA SER A 96 8.81 -2.17 -2.91
C SER A 96 9.60 -2.51 -1.66
N LYS A 97 9.65 -1.61 -0.66
CA LYS A 97 10.33 -1.85 0.62
C LYS A 97 9.78 -3.09 1.33
N LEU A 98 8.49 -3.41 1.18
CA LEU A 98 7.89 -4.63 1.73
C LEU A 98 8.59 -5.91 1.26
N SER A 99 9.20 -5.90 0.06
CA SER A 99 9.93 -7.04 -0.50
C SER A 99 11.36 -7.18 0.05
N TYR A 100 11.92 -6.13 0.66
CA TYR A 100 13.33 -6.11 1.09
C TYR A 100 13.48 -6.02 2.61
N ARG A 101 12.80 -5.04 3.23
CA ARG A 101 13.01 -4.63 4.64
C ARG A 101 11.67 -4.38 5.33
N VAL A 102 11.18 -5.42 5.99
CA VAL A 102 10.02 -5.39 6.87
C VAL A 102 10.51 -5.57 8.31
N THR A 103 9.98 -4.76 9.22
CA THR A 103 10.25 -4.89 10.66
C THR A 103 9.10 -5.64 11.34
N GLU A 104 9.39 -6.42 12.37
CA GLU A 104 8.34 -7.09 13.16
C GLU A 104 7.43 -6.07 13.86
N GLU A 105 7.96 -4.91 14.26
CA GLU A 105 7.20 -3.83 14.88
C GLU A 105 6.09 -3.31 13.95
N ASP A 106 6.40 -3.11 12.66
CA ASP A 106 5.40 -2.70 11.67
C ASP A 106 4.33 -3.76 11.44
N VAL A 107 4.71 -5.04 11.43
CA VAL A 107 3.78 -6.16 11.28
C VAL A 107 2.85 -6.24 12.48
N ILE A 108 3.38 -6.18 13.70
CA ILE A 108 2.60 -6.17 14.94
C ILE A 108 1.60 -5.00 14.93
N ARG A 109 2.06 -3.79 14.59
CA ARG A 109 1.18 -2.61 14.47
C ARG A 109 0.05 -2.85 13.47
N ALA A 110 0.38 -3.36 12.28
CA ALA A 110 -0.59 -3.58 11.21
C ALA A 110 -1.63 -4.66 11.55
N ARG A 111 -1.21 -5.75 12.21
CA ARG A 111 -2.12 -6.79 12.73
C ARG A 111 -3.09 -6.19 13.74
N ASN A 112 -2.58 -5.48 14.74
CA ASN A 112 -3.40 -4.86 15.79
C ASN A 112 -4.43 -3.88 15.21
N GLN A 113 -4.04 -3.09 14.20
CA GLN A 113 -4.95 -2.20 13.48
C GLN A 113 -6.06 -2.97 12.77
N LEU A 114 -5.73 -4.09 12.12
CA LEU A 114 -6.71 -4.91 11.43
C LEU A 114 -7.73 -5.55 12.39
N LEU A 115 -7.26 -5.99 13.56
CA LEU A 115 -8.11 -6.57 14.61
C LEU A 115 -9.01 -5.53 15.28
N THR A 116 -8.53 -4.29 15.43
CA THR A 116 -9.24 -3.23 16.17
C THR A 116 -10.26 -2.48 15.29
N TYR A 117 -9.90 -2.20 14.04
CA TYR A 117 -10.70 -1.33 13.16
C TYR A 117 -11.56 -2.10 12.14
N GLY A 118 -11.48 -3.43 12.12
CA GLY A 118 -12.38 -4.29 11.34
C GLY A 118 -13.80 -4.19 11.89
N ARG A 119 -14.70 -3.52 11.17
CA ARG A 119 -16.11 -3.21 11.53
C ARG A 119 -17.02 -4.43 11.82
N ARG A 120 -16.48 -5.65 11.84
CA ARG A 120 -17.10 -6.91 12.23
C ARG A 120 -16.09 -7.71 13.04
N ILE A 121 -16.49 -8.28 14.17
CA ILE A 121 -15.67 -9.22 14.96
C ILE A 121 -15.27 -10.37 14.02
N PRO A 122 -13.98 -10.50 13.66
CA PRO A 122 -13.48 -11.60 12.85
C PRO A 122 -13.81 -12.96 13.48
N THR A 123 -13.92 -14.02 12.68
CA THR A 123 -14.02 -15.37 13.26
C THR A 123 -12.72 -15.72 13.99
N PRO A 124 -12.74 -16.57 15.04
CA PRO A 124 -11.52 -17.03 15.71
C PRO A 124 -10.47 -17.61 14.74
N GLU A 125 -10.92 -18.24 13.66
CA GLU A 125 -10.05 -18.72 12.58
C GLU A 125 -9.32 -17.59 11.86
N LEU A 126 -10.01 -16.49 11.52
CA LEU A 126 -9.39 -15.34 10.88
C LEU A 126 -8.40 -14.64 11.81
N PHE A 127 -8.71 -14.53 13.11
CA PHE A 127 -7.75 -14.06 14.12
C PHE A 127 -6.46 -14.88 14.12
N ALA A 128 -6.59 -16.21 14.23
CA ALA A 128 -5.43 -17.10 14.20
C ALA A 128 -4.61 -16.95 12.92
N ARG A 129 -5.27 -16.80 11.75
CA ARG A 129 -4.59 -16.56 10.47
C ARG A 129 -3.87 -15.22 10.40
N ILE A 130 -4.38 -14.18 11.06
CA ILE A 130 -3.72 -12.86 11.11
C ILE A 130 -2.52 -12.91 12.05
N ASP A 131 -2.66 -13.55 13.22
CA ASP A 131 -1.62 -13.61 14.25
C ASP A 131 -0.38 -14.40 13.82
N VAL A 132 -0.53 -15.39 12.93
CA VAL A 132 0.61 -16.13 12.38
C VAL A 132 1.39 -15.37 11.31
N VAL A 133 0.89 -14.23 10.82
CA VAL A 133 1.63 -13.41 9.83
C VAL A 133 2.79 -12.72 10.53
N ASP A 134 4.02 -13.06 10.13
CA ASP A 134 5.30 -12.49 10.59
C ASP A 134 5.98 -11.69 9.45
N ALA A 135 7.13 -11.06 9.74
CA ALA A 135 7.88 -10.31 8.73
C ALA A 135 8.37 -11.20 7.57
N SER A 136 8.67 -12.47 7.84
CA SER A 136 9.11 -13.42 6.82
C SER A 136 7.99 -13.74 5.82
N THR A 137 6.76 -13.92 6.31
CA THR A 137 5.55 -14.13 5.49
C THR A 137 5.26 -12.90 4.65
N VAL A 138 5.29 -11.70 5.25
CA VAL A 138 5.09 -10.45 4.50
C VAL A 138 6.13 -10.32 3.39
N LYS A 139 7.41 -10.58 3.67
CA LYS A 139 8.47 -10.51 2.67
C LYS A 139 8.26 -11.53 1.55
N ARG A 140 7.89 -12.77 1.88
CA ARG A 140 7.58 -13.81 0.89
C ARG A 140 6.44 -13.40 -0.04
N VAL A 141 5.36 -12.88 0.55
CA VAL A 141 4.14 -12.47 -0.18
C VAL A 141 4.42 -11.23 -1.02
N ALA A 142 5.15 -10.24 -0.49
CA ALA A 142 5.59 -9.08 -1.26
C ALA A 142 6.49 -9.47 -2.45
N ASN A 143 7.37 -10.46 -2.28
CA ASN A 143 8.15 -10.98 -3.41
C ASN A 143 7.30 -11.70 -4.46
N ARG A 144 6.17 -12.30 -4.07
CA ARG A 144 5.22 -12.93 -5.01
C ARG A 144 4.38 -11.91 -5.77
N PHE A 145 3.90 -10.85 -5.11
CA PHE A 145 2.88 -9.95 -5.68
C PHE A 145 3.40 -8.57 -6.11
N ILE A 146 4.57 -8.13 -5.62
CA ILE A 146 5.10 -6.77 -5.87
C ILE A 146 6.43 -6.82 -6.61
N PHE A 147 7.35 -7.69 -6.19
CA PHE A 147 8.70 -7.73 -6.75
C PHE A 147 8.68 -8.08 -8.24
N ASP A 148 9.23 -7.19 -9.06
CA ASP A 148 9.36 -7.33 -10.51
C ASP A 148 8.04 -7.67 -11.24
N GLN A 149 6.89 -7.30 -10.66
CA GLN A 149 5.58 -7.50 -11.26
C GLN A 149 5.17 -6.30 -12.11
N ASP A 150 4.32 -6.54 -13.11
CA ASP A 150 3.70 -5.45 -13.86
C ASP A 150 2.66 -4.71 -13.02
N VAL A 151 2.52 -3.41 -13.32
CA VAL A 151 1.59 -2.51 -12.63
C VAL A 151 0.49 -2.05 -13.58
N ALA A 152 -0.69 -1.78 -13.05
CA ALA A 152 -1.73 -1.03 -13.75
C ALA A 152 -1.81 0.38 -13.16
N ILE A 153 -1.76 1.40 -14.01
CA ILE A 153 -1.83 2.80 -13.60
C ILE A 153 -3.05 3.45 -14.25
N VAL A 154 -3.87 4.11 -13.44
CA VAL A 154 -5.00 4.92 -13.91
C VAL A 154 -4.85 6.29 -13.30
N ALA A 155 -4.91 7.34 -14.12
CA ALA A 155 -4.74 8.70 -13.64
C ALA A 155 -5.68 9.67 -14.37
N MET A 156 -6.17 10.70 -13.67
CA MET A 156 -6.98 11.76 -14.24
C MET A 156 -6.74 13.11 -13.57
N GLY A 157 -6.99 14.20 -14.31
CA GLY A 157 -6.74 15.57 -13.89
C GLY A 157 -5.41 16.11 -14.43
N PRO A 158 -4.78 17.10 -13.75
CA PRO A 158 -3.51 17.68 -14.16
C PRO A 158 -2.33 16.74 -13.84
N ILE A 159 -2.15 15.70 -14.67
CA ILE A 159 -1.20 14.60 -14.47
C ILE A 159 0.14 14.80 -15.19
N GLN A 160 0.46 16.01 -15.65
CA GLN A 160 1.68 16.28 -16.41
C GLN A 160 2.97 16.01 -15.61
N GLY A 161 2.89 16.08 -14.28
CA GLY A 161 3.99 15.73 -13.37
C GLY A 161 4.02 14.25 -12.96
N LEU A 162 3.06 13.42 -13.41
CA LEU A 162 3.05 11.99 -13.09
C LEU A 162 4.07 11.27 -13.97
N PRO A 163 4.94 10.42 -13.41
CA PRO A 163 5.88 9.64 -14.20
C PRO A 163 5.21 8.65 -15.18
N ASP A 164 5.96 8.23 -16.20
CA ASP A 164 5.49 7.27 -17.19
C ASP A 164 5.49 5.82 -16.66
N TYR A 165 4.91 4.91 -17.44
CA TYR A 165 4.82 3.48 -17.07
C TYR A 165 6.19 2.87 -16.73
N ASN A 166 7.21 3.16 -17.55
CA ASN A 166 8.56 2.59 -17.36
C ASN A 166 9.16 3.00 -16.01
N TRP A 167 8.92 4.24 -15.59
CA TRP A 167 9.38 4.74 -14.31
C TRP A 167 8.79 3.97 -13.13
N PHE A 168 7.52 3.59 -13.18
CA PHE A 168 6.87 2.77 -12.16
C PHE A 168 7.34 1.33 -12.23
N ARG A 169 7.38 0.73 -13.43
CA ARG A 169 7.83 -0.65 -13.65
C ARG A 169 9.25 -0.87 -13.13
N ARG A 170 10.16 0.07 -13.35
CA ARG A 170 11.54 0.06 -12.84
C ARG A 170 11.63 0.14 -11.32
N ARG A 171 10.61 0.67 -10.64
CA ARG A 171 10.61 0.85 -9.17
C ARG A 171 9.97 -0.29 -8.39
N THR A 172 9.50 -1.32 -9.08
CA THR A 172 9.02 -2.58 -8.47
C THR A 172 10.15 -3.41 -7.85
N TYR A 173 11.41 -3.03 -8.12
CA TYR A 173 12.61 -3.59 -7.51
C TYR A 173 13.60 -2.49 -7.10
N MET A 174 14.53 -2.81 -6.21
CA MET A 174 15.57 -1.91 -5.71
C MET A 174 16.92 -2.37 -6.22
N LEU A 175 17.70 -1.46 -6.82
CA LEU A 175 19.04 -1.77 -7.36
C LEU A 175 20.13 -1.99 -6.29
N ARG A 176 19.81 -1.73 -5.03
CA ARG A 176 20.80 -1.75 -3.93
C ARG A 176 20.97 -3.14 -3.28
N TYR A 177 20.05 -4.06 -3.56
CA TYR A 177 20.05 -5.43 -3.02
C TYR A 177 20.22 -6.42 -4.16
#